data_AF-A0ABD6B0Q9-F1
#
_entry.id   AF-A0ABD6B0Q9-F1
#
_cell.length_a   1.000
_cell.length_b   1.000
_cell.length_c   1.000
_cell.angle_alpha   90.00
_cell.angle_beta   90.00
_cell.angle_gamma   90.00
#
_symmetry.space_group_name_H-M   'P 1'
#
loop_
_entity.id
_entity.type
_entity.pdbx_description
1 polymer ?
#
loop_
_entity_poly.entity_id
_entity_poly.type
_entity_poly.pdbx_seq_one_letter_code
_entity_poly.pdbx_strand_id
1 'polypeptide(L)' 'AADATALRVGVVEHDPWPLSPADCTLRRNDCFDANGFETPTSDPVCHYAPAVEVRADRLRRV' A
#
# COMPACT_ATOMS: atom_id res chain seq x y z
N ALA A 1 -3.12 34.59 -3.20
CA ALA A 1 -2.57 34.30 -4.54
C ALA A 1 -3.03 32.91 -4.96
N ALA A 2 -3.48 32.74 -6.20
CA ALA A 2 -4.27 31.63 -6.74
C ALA A 2 -3.56 30.25 -6.82
N ASP A 3 -2.59 29.96 -5.94
CA ASP A 3 -1.62 28.87 -6.14
C ASP A 3 -1.70 27.72 -5.11
N ALA A 4 -2.53 27.85 -4.08
CA ALA A 4 -2.71 26.84 -3.03
C ALA A 4 -3.71 25.72 -3.41
N THR A 5 -4.50 25.91 -4.47
CA THR A 5 -5.58 24.98 -4.86
C THR A 5 -5.30 24.21 -6.15
N ALA A 6 -4.15 24.45 -6.79
CA ALA A 6 -3.85 23.81 -8.06
C ALA A 6 -3.47 22.34 -7.89
N LEU A 7 -4.17 21.47 -8.62
CA LEU A 7 -3.90 20.04 -8.65
C LEU A 7 -2.49 19.78 -9.20
N ARG A 8 -1.72 18.97 -8.46
CA ARG A 8 -0.40 18.50 -8.87
C ARG A 8 -0.40 16.99 -8.87
N VAL A 9 0.19 16.41 -9.91
CA VAL A 9 0.30 14.96 -10.10
C VAL A 9 1.78 14.61 -10.24
N GLY A 10 2.22 13.60 -9.50
CA GLY A 10 3.50 12.92 -9.71
C GLY A 10 3.24 11.47 -10.06
N VAL A 11 4.14 10.89 -10.84
CA VAL A 11 4.12 9.46 -11.15
C VAL A 11 5.07 8.76 -10.21
N VAL A 12 4.64 7.63 -9.64
CA VAL A 12 5.49 6.72 -8.89
C VAL A 12 5.66 5.47 -9.74
N GLU A 13 6.90 5.16 -10.09
CA GLU A 13 7.27 4.02 -10.93
C GLU A 13 8.08 3.02 -10.11
N HIS A 14 7.74 1.74 -10.26
CA HIS A 14 8.50 0.61 -9.75
C HIS A 14 8.14 -0.63 -10.57
N ASP A 15 9.04 -1.61 -10.63
CA ASP A 15 8.71 -2.93 -11.16
C ASP A 15 7.65 -3.63 -10.29
N PRO A 16 6.87 -4.59 -10.81
CA PRO A 16 5.92 -5.34 -10.00
C PRO A 16 6.58 -5.91 -8.73
N TRP A 17 5.87 -5.81 -7.61
CA TRP A 17 6.37 -6.30 -6.32
C TRP A 17 6.58 -7.82 -6.37
N PRO A 18 7.81 -8.32 -6.21
CA PRO A 18 8.05 -9.76 -6.16
C PRO A 18 7.43 -10.33 -4.89
N LEU A 19 6.68 -11.43 -5.00
CA LEU A 19 6.07 -12.07 -3.84
C LEU A 19 7.01 -13.13 -3.26
N SER A 20 7.37 -12.96 -1.99
CA SER A 20 8.10 -13.94 -1.19
C SER A 20 7.21 -14.43 -0.04
N PRO A 21 7.19 -15.74 0.28
CA PRO A 21 6.46 -16.25 1.44
C PRO A 21 6.89 -15.57 2.73
N ALA A 22 5.96 -15.36 3.66
CA ALA A 22 6.23 -14.73 4.94
C ALA A 22 5.54 -15.47 6.10
N ASP A 23 6.26 -15.62 7.21
CA ASP A 23 5.66 -15.94 8.51
C ASP A 23 5.25 -14.64 9.20
N CYS A 24 3.98 -14.52 9.60
CA CYS A 24 3.46 -13.32 10.25
C CYS A 24 2.88 -13.66 11.63
N THR A 25 3.39 -12.97 12.67
CA THR A 25 2.78 -13.02 14.01
C THR A 25 1.77 -11.89 14.15
N LEU A 26 0.49 -12.21 14.03
CA LEU A 26 -0.61 -11.26 14.24
C LEU A 26 -0.91 -11.15 15.75
N ARG A 27 -0.62 -9.99 16.33
CA ARG A 27 -0.93 -9.72 17.75
C ARG A 27 -2.36 -9.22 17.95
N ARG A 28 -2.83 -8.35 17.04
CA ARG A 28 -4.18 -7.78 17.03
C ARG A 28 -4.50 -7.32 15.61
N ASN A 29 -5.68 -7.67 15.11
CA ASN A 29 -6.21 -7.23 13.83
C ASN A 29 -7.69 -6.87 14.00
N ASP A 30 -7.99 -5.57 14.04
CA ASP A 30 -9.35 -5.02 14.13
C ASP A 30 -9.84 -4.46 12.80
N CYS A 31 -9.12 -4.68 11.69
CA CYS A 31 -9.49 -4.16 10.39
C CYS A 31 -10.84 -4.71 9.91
N PHE A 32 -11.19 -5.95 10.23
CA PHE A 32 -12.48 -6.53 9.83
C PHE A 32 -13.63 -5.83 10.57
N ASP A 33 -13.60 -5.83 11.89
CA ASP A 33 -14.61 -5.17 12.73
C ASP A 33 -14.76 -3.68 12.41
N ALA A 34 -13.63 -2.96 12.25
CA ALA A 34 -13.62 -1.53 11.96
C ALA A 34 -14.28 -1.18 10.62
N ASN A 35 -14.28 -2.11 9.67
CA ASN A 35 -14.91 -1.93 8.35
C ASN A 35 -16.26 -2.68 8.23
N GLY A 36 -16.75 -3.29 9.32
CA GLY A 36 -18.01 -4.03 9.33
C GLY A 36 -17.96 -5.37 8.58
N PHE A 37 -16.79 -5.97 8.46
CA PHE A 37 -16.61 -7.29 7.86
C PHE A 37 -16.62 -8.39 8.91
N GLU A 38 -17.08 -9.58 8.51
CA GLU A 38 -16.92 -10.79 9.32
C GLU A 38 -15.45 -11.19 9.41
N THR A 39 -15.07 -11.78 10.54
CA THR A 39 -13.73 -12.34 10.71
C THR A 39 -13.58 -13.61 9.87
N PRO A 40 -12.55 -13.72 9.02
CA PRO A 40 -12.29 -14.94 8.25
C PRO A 40 -12.01 -16.15 9.15
N THR A 41 -12.49 -17.33 8.77
CA THR A 41 -12.20 -18.60 9.46
C THR A 41 -10.95 -19.31 8.97
N SER A 42 -10.37 -18.84 7.85
CA SER A 42 -9.14 -19.38 7.27
C SER A 42 -7.89 -18.74 7.86
N ASP A 43 -6.77 -19.44 7.78
CA ASP A 43 -5.46 -18.86 8.08
C ASP A 43 -5.12 -17.69 7.14
N PRO A 44 -4.36 -16.69 7.61
CA PRO A 44 -3.95 -15.56 6.80
C PRO A 44 -2.96 -15.98 5.70
N VAL A 45 -3.13 -15.43 4.50
CA VAL A 45 -2.18 -15.60 3.39
C VAL A 45 -1.15 -14.48 3.44
N CYS A 46 0.09 -14.83 3.83
CA CYS A 46 1.15 -13.85 4.08
C CYS A 46 2.26 -13.96 3.04
N HIS A 47 2.48 -12.85 2.33
CA HIS A 47 3.65 -12.65 1.47
C HIS A 47 4.23 -11.28 1.78
N TYR A 48 5.53 -11.14 1.61
CA TYR A 48 6.20 -9.85 1.61
C TYR A 48 6.92 -9.67 0.28
N ALA A 49 7.13 -8.40 -0.08
CA ALA A 49 8.06 -8.07 -1.14
C ALA A 49 9.34 -7.53 -0.51
N PRO A 50 10.52 -8.10 -0.85
CA PRO A 50 11.80 -7.49 -0.54
C PRO A 50 11.89 -6.05 -1.06
N ALA A 51 12.97 -5.34 -0.69
CA ALA A 51 13.19 -3.98 -1.17
C ALA A 51 13.14 -3.92 -2.71
N VAL A 52 12.36 -2.99 -3.24
CA VAL A 52 12.29 -2.67 -4.67
C VAL A 52 12.74 -1.24 -4.88
N GLU A 53 13.32 -0.97 -6.05
CA GLU A 53 13.59 0.40 -6.46
C GLU A 53 12.28 1.10 -6.79
N VAL A 54 12.02 2.22 -6.12
CA VAL A 54 10.85 3.07 -6.37
C VAL A 54 11.35 4.45 -6.77
N ARG A 55 10.86 4.94 -7.91
CA ARG A 55 11.17 6.29 -8.41
C ARG A 55 9.93 7.15 -8.35
N ALA A 56 10.05 8.33 -7.74
CA ALA A 56 9.01 9.35 -7.76
C ALA A 56 9.45 10.45 -8.74
N ASP A 57 8.64 10.69 -9.77
CA ASP A 57 8.90 11.74 -10.74
C ASP A 57 8.49 13.12 -10.21
N ARG A 58 8.96 14.16 -10.88
CA ARG A 58 8.66 15.55 -10.59
C ARG A 58 7.15 15.79 -10.67
N LEU A 59 6.63 16.51 -9.68
CA LEU A 59 5.25 16.98 -9.69
C LEU A 59 5.00 17.92 -10.87
N ARG A 60 3.98 17.60 -11.67
CA ARG A 60 3.43 18.47 -12.72
C ARG A 60 2.08 19.03 -12.30
N ARG A 61 1.79 20.26 -12.71
CA ARG A 61 0.45 20.83 -12.57
C ARG A 61 -0.47 20.17 -13.60
N VAL A 62 -1.74 19.99 -13.23
CA VAL A 62 -2.82 19.54 -14.12
C VAL A 62 -3.76 20.70 -14.41
#